data_AF-A0A9D6AE14-F1
#
_entry.id   AF-A0A9D6AE14-F1
#
_cell.length_a   1.000
_cell.length_b   1.000
_cell.length_c   1.000
_cell.angle_alpha   90.00
_cell.angle_beta   90.00
_cell.angle_gamma   90.00
#
_symmetry.space_group_name_H-M   'P 1'
#
loop_
_entity.id
_entity.type
_entity.pdbx_description
1 polymer ?
#
loop_
_entity_poly.entity_id
_entity_poly.type
_entity_poly.pdbx_seq_one_letter_code
_entity_poly.pdbx_strand_id
1 'polypeptide(L)'
;MTPADLLPEGLAAAVEAASGARISAVRPRGGGGASRDGAELDLVWPDKHTASAYMNYDVHKAGAGDDAAFLRESAVLRALSGPLASAGVRVAPYFASVPEQRALVCGLVTGDDSFGKLADAQQRSALAKDFMSQLAALHRIDVAVTPVDGMGKIEPASGLIKRQIARLRSANSGKEWDPLIHLSLDWLSINTATGRRDATEETNSH
;
A
#
# COMPACT_ATOMS: atom_id res chain seq x y z
N MET A 1 -4.99 -34.80 -5.11
CA MET A 1 -4.39 -33.46 -5.21
C MET A 1 -5.19 -32.57 -4.29
N THR A 2 -4.59 -32.13 -3.20
CA THR A 2 -5.20 -31.17 -2.27
C THR A 2 -5.03 -29.75 -2.82
N PRO A 3 -5.86 -28.77 -2.42
CA PRO A 3 -5.65 -27.37 -2.82
C PRO A 3 -4.25 -26.84 -2.46
N ALA A 4 -3.65 -27.34 -1.38
CA ALA A 4 -2.30 -26.97 -0.95
C ALA A 4 -1.21 -27.38 -1.95
N ASP A 5 -1.42 -28.46 -2.72
CA ASP A 5 -0.46 -28.97 -3.72
C ASP A 5 -0.28 -27.99 -4.91
N LEU A 6 -1.16 -26.98 -5.03
CA LEU A 6 -1.11 -25.95 -6.08
C LEU A 6 -0.27 -24.72 -5.70
N LEU A 7 0.28 -24.68 -4.49
CA LEU A 7 1.11 -23.60 -3.96
C LEU A 7 2.53 -24.09 -3.69
N PRO A 8 3.52 -23.19 -3.61
CA PRO A 8 4.86 -23.53 -3.12
C PRO A 8 4.83 -24.26 -1.78
N GLU A 9 5.83 -25.10 -1.55
CA GLU A 9 5.94 -25.93 -0.36
C GLU A 9 5.86 -25.08 0.92
N GLY A 10 5.01 -25.50 1.86
CA GLY A 10 4.81 -24.84 3.15
C GLY A 10 3.99 -23.54 3.11
N LEU A 11 3.72 -22.94 1.94
CA LEU A 11 2.98 -21.67 1.84
C LEU A 11 1.55 -21.80 2.34
N ALA A 12 0.85 -22.87 1.94
CA ALA A 12 -0.52 -23.11 2.40
C ALA A 12 -0.60 -23.18 3.93
N ALA A 13 0.27 -23.98 4.56
CA ALA A 13 0.30 -24.15 6.01
C ALA A 13 0.64 -22.83 6.74
N ALA A 14 1.59 -22.05 6.21
CA ALA A 14 1.95 -20.76 6.79
C ALA A 14 0.80 -19.75 6.70
N VAL A 15 0.07 -19.72 5.57
CA VAL A 15 -1.12 -18.87 5.40
C VAL A 15 -2.25 -19.29 6.33
N GLU A 16 -2.50 -20.59 6.48
CA GLU A 16 -3.54 -21.09 7.39
C GLU A 16 -3.20 -20.75 8.85
N ALA A 17 -1.93 -20.91 9.25
CA ALA A 17 -1.45 -20.53 10.58
C ALA A 17 -1.57 -19.02 10.83
N ALA A 18 -1.19 -18.19 9.85
CA ALA A 18 -1.21 -16.73 9.99
C ALA A 18 -2.62 -16.13 9.96
N SER A 19 -3.55 -16.73 9.20
CA SER A 19 -4.94 -16.25 9.08
C SER A 19 -5.89 -16.85 10.11
N GLY A 20 -5.53 -17.99 10.70
CA GLY A 20 -6.43 -18.82 11.49
C GLY A 20 -7.56 -19.48 10.68
N ALA A 21 -7.50 -19.38 9.35
CA ALA A 21 -8.48 -19.96 8.43
C ALA A 21 -7.90 -21.21 7.75
N ARG A 22 -8.76 -22.14 7.36
CA ARG A 22 -8.41 -23.23 6.44
C ARG A 22 -8.61 -22.78 5.00
N ILE A 23 -7.69 -23.15 4.11
CA ILE A 23 -7.83 -22.99 2.67
C ILE A 23 -8.69 -24.14 2.13
N SER A 24 -9.88 -23.81 1.60
CA SER A 24 -10.80 -24.78 1.00
C SER A 24 -10.64 -24.92 -0.51
N ALA A 25 -10.13 -23.89 -1.19
CA ALA A 25 -9.82 -23.92 -2.61
C ALA A 25 -8.66 -22.99 -2.95
N VAL A 26 -7.91 -23.33 -4.02
CA VAL A 26 -6.83 -22.53 -4.59
C VAL A 26 -7.01 -22.45 -6.09
N ARG A 27 -6.88 -21.25 -6.65
CA ARG A 27 -6.84 -21.00 -8.10
C ARG A 27 -5.61 -20.16 -8.41
N PRO A 28 -4.50 -20.78 -8.88
CA PRO A 28 -3.30 -20.04 -9.24
C PRO A 28 -3.58 -19.01 -10.34
N ARG A 29 -2.97 -17.83 -10.22
CA ARG A 29 -3.03 -16.75 -11.20
C ARG A 29 -1.59 -16.43 -11.61
N GLY A 30 -1.29 -16.59 -12.90
CA GLY A 30 0.01 -16.16 -13.43
C GLY A 30 0.22 -14.68 -13.18
N GLY A 31 1.41 -14.28 -12.73
CA GLY A 31 1.74 -12.88 -12.44
C GLY A 31 1.49 -12.02 -13.68
N GLY A 32 0.60 -11.03 -13.56
CA GLY A 32 0.18 -10.13 -14.64
C GLY A 32 1.27 -9.11 -15.06
N GLY A 33 2.51 -9.57 -15.28
CA GLY A 33 3.65 -8.75 -15.69
C GLY A 33 4.45 -8.10 -14.56
N ALA A 34 4.05 -8.27 -13.30
CA ALA A 34 4.84 -7.87 -12.13
C ALA A 34 5.54 -9.10 -11.52
N SER A 35 6.70 -8.85 -10.90
CA SER A 35 7.66 -9.84 -10.35
C SER A 35 7.13 -10.88 -9.34
N ARG A 36 5.82 -10.92 -9.03
CA ARG A 36 5.22 -11.72 -7.95
C ARG A 36 4.14 -12.63 -8.52
N ASP A 37 4.05 -13.84 -8.00
CA ASP A 37 2.98 -14.78 -8.33
C ASP A 37 1.71 -14.46 -7.56
N GLY A 38 0.57 -14.97 -8.05
CA GLY A 38 -0.73 -14.75 -7.45
C GLY A 38 -1.55 -16.03 -7.32
N ALA A 39 -2.49 -16.05 -6.39
CA ALA A 39 -3.51 -17.09 -6.28
C ALA A 39 -4.79 -16.52 -5.66
N GLU A 40 -5.94 -16.95 -6.16
CA GLU A 40 -7.19 -16.79 -5.42
C GLU A 40 -7.38 -17.96 -4.46
N LEU A 41 -7.88 -17.66 -3.27
CA LEU A 41 -8.12 -18.62 -2.22
C LEU A 41 -9.58 -18.52 -1.77
N ASP A 42 -10.17 -19.64 -1.37
CA ASP A 42 -11.37 -19.63 -0.53
C ASP A 42 -10.96 -20.04 0.89
N LEU A 43 -11.30 -19.20 1.87
CA LEU A 43 -10.91 -19.33 3.27
C LEU A 43 -12.13 -19.68 4.13
N VAL A 44 -11.92 -20.56 5.12
CA VAL A 44 -12.95 -21.01 6.07
C VAL A 44 -12.40 -20.95 7.49
N TRP A 45 -12.99 -20.11 8.35
CA TRP A 45 -12.61 -19.99 9.76
C TRP A 45 -13.31 -21.03 10.64
N PRO A 46 -12.83 -21.29 11.87
CA PRO A 46 -13.42 -22.27 12.79
C PRO A 46 -14.89 -22.02 13.12
N ASP A 47 -15.29 -20.75 13.16
CA ASP A 47 -16.67 -20.27 13.35
C ASP A 47 -17.58 -20.43 12.13
N LYS A 48 -17.07 -21.06 11.06
CA LYS A 48 -17.73 -21.26 9.76
C LYS A 48 -17.88 -19.99 8.92
N HIS A 49 -17.28 -18.86 9.31
CA HIS A 49 -17.14 -17.72 8.41
C HIS A 49 -16.32 -18.13 7.18
N THR A 50 -16.71 -17.63 6.01
CA THR A 50 -16.02 -17.90 4.75
C THR A 50 -15.76 -16.62 3.97
N ALA A 51 -14.61 -16.52 3.31
CA ALA A 51 -14.30 -15.41 2.43
C ALA A 51 -13.49 -15.86 1.21
N SER A 52 -13.74 -15.22 0.07
CA SER A 52 -12.83 -15.29 -1.08
C SER A 52 -11.71 -14.29 -0.89
N ALA A 53 -10.48 -14.71 -1.18
CA ALA A 53 -9.27 -13.96 -0.99
C ALA A 53 -8.40 -13.98 -2.24
N TYR A 54 -7.54 -12.97 -2.35
CA TYR A 54 -6.43 -12.93 -3.28
C TYR A 54 -5.13 -12.89 -2.47
N MET A 55 -4.18 -13.73 -2.87
CA MET A 55 -2.84 -13.78 -2.31
C MET A 55 -1.84 -13.40 -3.39
N ASN A 56 -0.99 -12.41 -3.12
CA ASN A 56 0.26 -12.25 -3.85
C ASN A 56 1.40 -12.88 -3.04
N TYR A 57 2.41 -13.44 -3.71
CA TYR A 57 3.55 -14.05 -3.04
C TYR A 57 4.81 -14.01 -3.90
N ASP A 58 5.98 -14.06 -3.26
CA ASP A 58 7.28 -14.11 -3.94
C ASP A 58 8.26 -14.90 -3.07
N VAL A 59 8.16 -16.22 -3.16
CA VAL A 59 8.99 -17.16 -2.39
C VAL A 59 10.46 -17.14 -2.84
N HIS A 60 10.74 -16.71 -4.07
CA HIS A 60 12.09 -16.72 -4.63
C HIS A 60 12.91 -15.47 -4.25
N LYS A 61 12.25 -14.35 -3.90
CA LYS A 61 12.92 -13.13 -3.45
C LYS A 61 12.76 -12.84 -1.96
N ALA A 62 12.18 -13.75 -1.18
CA ALA A 62 12.16 -13.61 0.27
C ALA A 62 13.60 -13.52 0.83
N GLY A 63 13.89 -12.48 1.63
CA GLY A 63 15.23 -12.26 2.17
C GLY A 63 16.22 -11.54 1.24
N ALA A 64 15.81 -11.13 0.04
CA ALA A 64 16.68 -10.49 -0.96
C ALA A 64 16.83 -8.95 -0.81
N GLY A 65 16.36 -8.37 0.29
CA GLY A 65 16.59 -6.96 0.65
C GLY A 65 15.42 -5.99 0.39
N ASP A 66 14.30 -6.45 -0.15
CA ASP A 66 13.06 -5.65 -0.35
C ASP A 66 11.96 -5.97 0.69
N ASP A 67 12.33 -6.67 1.77
CA ASP A 67 11.39 -7.10 2.82
C ASP A 67 10.80 -5.89 3.55
N ALA A 68 11.56 -4.80 3.68
CA ALA A 68 11.08 -3.59 4.34
C ALA A 68 9.89 -2.95 3.60
N ALA A 69 9.82 -3.02 2.27
CA ALA A 69 8.68 -2.52 1.51
C ALA A 69 7.45 -3.40 1.71
N PHE A 70 7.63 -4.72 1.65
CA PHE A 70 6.57 -5.69 1.93
C PHE A 70 6.00 -5.54 3.34
N LEU A 71 6.87 -5.42 4.35
CA LEU A 71 6.46 -5.24 5.74
C LEU A 71 5.63 -3.96 5.91
N ARG A 72 6.04 -2.85 5.29
CA ARG A 72 5.25 -1.60 5.30
C ARG A 72 3.89 -1.76 4.62
N GLU A 73 3.85 -2.38 3.44
CA GLU A 73 2.60 -2.63 2.71
C GLU A 73 1.61 -3.44 3.56
N SER A 74 2.07 -4.56 4.13
CA SER A 74 1.25 -5.41 5.00
C SER A 74 0.77 -4.68 6.26
N ALA A 75 1.61 -3.85 6.88
CA ALA A 75 1.26 -3.10 8.07
C ALA A 75 0.21 -2.02 7.79
N VAL A 76 0.32 -1.31 6.67
CA VAL A 76 -0.67 -0.31 6.25
C VAL A 76 -2.02 -0.96 5.98
N LEU A 77 -2.06 -2.07 5.23
CA LEU A 77 -3.32 -2.77 4.94
C LEU A 77 -3.96 -3.36 6.20
N ARG A 78 -3.14 -3.94 7.10
CA ARG A 78 -3.61 -4.41 8.41
C ARG A 78 -4.20 -3.28 9.24
N ALA A 79 -3.52 -2.12 9.28
CA ALA A 79 -4.00 -0.96 10.02
C ALA A 79 -5.33 -0.44 9.45
N LEU A 80 -5.40 -0.22 8.14
CA LEU A 80 -6.60 0.29 7.45
C LEU A 80 -7.78 -0.70 7.48
N SER A 81 -7.53 -2.00 7.58
CA SER A 81 -8.58 -3.01 7.73
C SER A 81 -9.04 -3.22 9.18
N GLY A 82 -8.30 -2.70 10.16
CA GLY A 82 -8.55 -2.93 11.58
C GLY A 82 -8.58 -1.63 12.37
N PRO A 83 -7.53 -1.29 13.15
CA PRO A 83 -7.52 -0.11 14.03
C PRO A 83 -7.88 1.22 13.37
N LEU A 84 -7.61 1.37 12.06
CA LEU A 84 -7.88 2.58 11.28
C LEU A 84 -9.06 2.43 10.32
N ALA A 85 -9.88 1.37 10.43
CA ALA A 85 -11.03 1.18 9.55
C ALA A 85 -12.03 2.36 9.60
N SER A 86 -12.16 3.01 10.76
CA SER A 86 -13.02 4.19 10.94
C SER A 86 -12.48 5.46 10.25
N ALA A 87 -11.27 5.44 9.69
CA ALA A 87 -10.73 6.56 8.90
C ALA A 87 -11.49 6.76 7.58
N GLY A 88 -12.27 5.76 7.13
CA GLY A 88 -13.10 5.85 5.92
C GLY A 88 -12.33 5.61 4.61
N VAL A 89 -11.09 5.12 4.71
CA VAL A 89 -10.30 4.68 3.56
C VAL A 89 -10.70 3.24 3.22
N ARG A 90 -11.15 3.02 1.98
CA ARG A 90 -11.53 1.70 1.48
C ARG A 90 -10.29 0.95 1.01
N VAL A 91 -10.06 -0.21 1.61
CA VAL A 91 -9.03 -1.18 1.22
C VAL A 91 -9.64 -2.57 1.13
N ALA A 92 -8.98 -3.48 0.41
CA ALA A 92 -9.32 -4.89 0.49
C ALA A 92 -9.13 -5.38 1.94
N PRO A 93 -10.06 -6.17 2.51
CA PRO A 93 -9.91 -6.69 3.86
C PRO A 93 -8.60 -7.44 4.04
N TYR A 94 -7.77 -7.06 5.00
CA TYR A 94 -6.56 -7.80 5.34
C TYR A 94 -6.93 -9.10 6.08
N PHE A 95 -6.40 -10.24 5.64
CA PHE A 95 -6.56 -11.52 6.33
C PHE A 95 -5.25 -12.01 6.96
N ALA A 96 -4.14 -11.98 6.22
CA ALA A 96 -2.85 -12.45 6.73
C ALA A 96 -1.67 -11.90 5.92
N SER A 97 -0.48 -11.99 6.53
CA SER A 97 0.80 -11.85 5.82
C SER A 97 1.79 -12.88 6.37
N VAL A 98 2.64 -13.40 5.49
CA VAL A 98 3.73 -14.33 5.80
C VAL A 98 5.03 -13.72 5.27
N PRO A 99 5.75 -12.95 6.10
CA PRO A 99 6.97 -12.24 5.70
C PRO A 99 8.04 -13.13 5.06
N GLU A 100 8.26 -14.32 5.61
CA GLU A 100 9.28 -15.28 5.19
C GLU A 100 9.06 -15.81 3.77
N GLN A 101 7.85 -15.64 3.24
CA GLN A 101 7.45 -16.05 1.89
C GLN A 101 6.94 -14.86 1.06
N ARG A 102 7.05 -13.65 1.61
CA ARG A 102 6.50 -12.40 1.06
C ARG A 102 5.05 -12.56 0.58
N ALA A 103 4.25 -13.31 1.33
CA ALA A 103 2.87 -13.58 0.96
C ALA A 103 1.93 -12.63 1.70
N LEU A 104 1.06 -11.93 0.99
CA LEU A 104 0.03 -11.07 1.57
C LEU A 104 -1.33 -11.52 1.05
N VAL A 105 -2.24 -11.76 1.99
CA VAL A 105 -3.57 -12.31 1.73
C VAL A 105 -4.62 -11.27 2.11
N CYS A 106 -5.37 -10.83 1.11
CA CYS A 106 -6.45 -9.86 1.26
C CYS A 106 -7.75 -10.40 0.66
N GLY A 107 -8.89 -9.81 1.03
CA GLY A 107 -10.18 -10.10 0.42
C GLY A 107 -10.15 -9.87 -1.09
N LEU A 108 -10.76 -10.79 -1.83
CA LEU A 108 -10.94 -10.63 -3.27
C LEU A 108 -12.09 -9.64 -3.50
N VAL A 109 -11.75 -8.44 -4.00
CA VAL A 109 -12.72 -7.38 -4.29
C VAL A 109 -12.97 -7.34 -5.79
N THR A 110 -14.22 -7.57 -6.20
CA THR A 110 -14.63 -7.45 -7.60
C THR A 110 -14.74 -5.97 -8.01
N GLY A 111 -14.17 -5.62 -9.16
CA GLY A 111 -14.28 -4.28 -9.73
C GLY A 111 -13.62 -4.17 -11.10
N ASP A 112 -13.78 -3.01 -11.73
CA ASP A 112 -13.04 -2.60 -12.92
C ASP A 112 -12.07 -1.48 -12.53
N ASP A 113 -10.80 -1.65 -12.86
CA ASP A 113 -9.71 -0.72 -12.56
C ASP A 113 -9.52 0.36 -13.65
N SER A 114 -10.24 0.22 -14.76
CA SER A 114 -9.97 0.97 -15.98
C SER A 114 -10.76 2.28 -16.05
N PHE A 115 -10.28 3.30 -15.34
CA PHE A 115 -10.88 4.66 -15.37
C PHE A 115 -11.11 5.18 -16.80
N GLY A 116 -10.18 4.90 -17.72
CA GLY A 116 -10.26 5.34 -19.12
C GLY A 116 -11.39 4.71 -19.94
N LYS A 117 -11.98 3.59 -19.50
CA LYS A 117 -13.11 2.94 -20.17
C LYS A 117 -14.45 3.62 -19.85
N LEU A 118 -14.49 4.52 -18.86
CA LEU A 118 -15.70 5.24 -18.51
C LEU A 118 -16.05 6.26 -19.60
N ALA A 119 -17.12 6.00 -20.34
CA ALA A 119 -17.61 6.91 -21.38
C ALA A 119 -18.42 8.09 -20.80
N ASP A 120 -19.16 7.87 -19.71
CA ASP A 120 -20.01 8.88 -19.09
C ASP A 120 -19.18 9.88 -18.27
N ALA A 121 -19.28 11.16 -18.64
CA ALA A 121 -18.61 12.26 -17.96
C ALA A 121 -19.08 12.44 -16.51
N GLN A 122 -20.36 12.16 -16.22
CA GLN A 122 -20.90 12.29 -14.87
C GLN A 122 -20.32 11.21 -13.95
N GLN A 123 -20.29 9.95 -14.41
CA GLN A 123 -19.59 8.86 -13.71
C GLN A 123 -18.11 9.16 -13.47
N ARG A 124 -17.39 9.67 -14.48
CA ARG A 124 -15.98 10.07 -14.32
C ARG A 124 -15.79 11.13 -13.25
N SER A 125 -16.65 12.15 -13.24
CA SER A 125 -16.60 13.23 -12.25
C SER A 125 -16.91 12.71 -10.84
N ALA A 126 -17.91 11.84 -10.70
CA ALA A 126 -18.25 11.21 -9.43
C ALA A 126 -17.08 10.37 -8.88
N LEU A 127 -16.48 9.52 -9.73
CA LEU A 127 -15.34 8.68 -9.34
C LEU A 127 -14.11 9.51 -8.97
N ALA A 128 -13.83 10.60 -9.69
CA ALA A 128 -12.74 11.51 -9.35
C ALA A 128 -12.96 12.19 -7.98
N LYS A 129 -14.18 12.65 -7.69
CA LYS A 129 -14.52 13.24 -6.38
C LYS A 129 -14.39 12.22 -5.25
N ASP A 130 -14.85 11.00 -5.49
CA ASP A 130 -14.74 9.90 -4.54
C ASP A 130 -13.27 9.53 -4.27
N PHE A 131 -12.43 9.42 -5.31
CA PHE A 131 -10.99 9.22 -5.17
C PHE A 131 -10.33 10.32 -4.33
N MET A 132 -10.64 11.60 -4.62
CA MET A 132 -10.11 12.71 -3.81
C MET A 132 -10.59 12.67 -2.36
N SER A 133 -11.80 12.18 -2.12
CA SER A 133 -12.34 12.00 -0.76
C SER A 133 -11.60 10.90 0.00
N GLN A 134 -11.23 9.81 -0.68
CA GLN A 134 -10.40 8.73 -0.12
C GLN A 134 -8.98 9.22 0.20
N LEU A 135 -8.36 9.99 -0.69
CA LEU A 135 -7.05 10.58 -0.43
C LEU A 135 -7.08 11.56 0.76
N ALA A 136 -8.12 12.39 0.83
CA ALA A 136 -8.32 13.30 1.96
C ALA A 136 -8.57 12.55 3.28
N ALA A 137 -9.26 11.40 3.24
CA ALA A 137 -9.45 10.53 4.40
C ALA A 137 -8.12 9.94 4.88
N LEU A 138 -7.30 9.44 3.96
CA LEU A 138 -5.98 8.91 4.27
C LEU A 138 -5.06 9.97 4.90
N HIS A 139 -5.04 11.19 4.36
CA HIS A 139 -4.24 12.29 4.89
C HIS A 139 -4.73 12.84 6.24
N ARG A 140 -5.96 12.52 6.66
CA ARG A 140 -6.49 12.92 7.98
C ARG A 140 -6.05 12.00 9.11
N ILE A 141 -5.46 10.85 8.81
CA ILE A 141 -4.98 9.91 9.82
C ILE A 141 -3.82 10.56 10.58
N ASP A 142 -4.00 10.75 11.88
CA ASP A 142 -2.93 11.19 12.76
C ASP A 142 -2.10 9.98 13.21
N VAL A 143 -1.01 9.74 12.48
CA VAL A 143 -0.06 8.64 12.76
C VAL A 143 0.73 8.85 14.06
N ALA A 144 0.69 10.03 14.68
CA ALA A 144 1.29 10.24 16.00
C ALA A 144 0.40 9.67 17.12
N VAL A 145 -0.93 9.73 16.93
CA VAL A 145 -1.91 9.17 17.86
C VAL A 145 -2.09 7.67 17.63
N THR A 146 -2.19 7.27 16.36
CA THR A 146 -2.37 5.86 15.98
C THR A 146 -1.24 5.42 15.04
N PRO A 147 -0.06 5.06 15.60
CA PRO A 147 1.08 4.68 14.79
C PRO A 147 0.81 3.40 14.00
N VAL A 148 1.39 3.33 12.80
CA VAL A 148 1.37 2.14 11.95
C VAL A 148 2.72 1.46 12.04
N ASP A 149 2.72 0.15 12.33
CA ASP A 149 3.95 -0.64 12.48
C ASP A 149 4.85 -0.53 11.24
N GLY A 150 6.17 -0.47 11.45
CA GLY A 150 7.15 -0.45 10.37
C GLY A 150 7.26 0.88 9.58
N MET A 151 6.47 1.91 9.91
CA MET A 151 6.55 3.23 9.26
C MET A 151 7.69 4.12 9.76
N GLY A 152 8.38 3.71 10.83
CA GLY A 152 9.50 4.46 11.39
C GLY A 152 9.08 5.73 12.13
N LYS A 153 10.03 6.64 12.33
CA LYS A 153 9.79 7.90 13.04
C LYS A 153 9.01 8.87 12.14
N ILE A 154 8.07 9.59 12.73
CA ILE A 154 7.40 10.70 12.07
C ILE A 154 8.42 11.82 11.88
N GLU A 155 8.57 12.26 10.63
CA GLU A 155 9.49 13.33 10.26
C GLU A 155 8.72 14.49 9.62
N PRO A 156 9.21 15.73 9.77
CA PRO A 156 8.66 16.86 9.03
C PRO A 156 8.72 16.61 7.51
N ALA A 157 7.66 16.99 6.80
CA ALA A 157 7.59 16.88 5.34
C ALA A 157 8.80 17.51 4.63
N SER A 158 9.34 18.62 5.16
CA SER A 158 10.54 19.27 4.63
C SER A 158 11.77 18.36 4.65
N GLY A 159 11.92 17.51 5.67
CA GLY A 159 12.99 16.51 5.75
C GLY A 159 12.83 15.42 4.68
N LEU A 160 11.61 14.91 4.51
CA LEU A 160 11.28 13.94 3.46
C LEU A 160 11.57 14.48 2.07
N ILE A 161 11.14 15.71 1.79
CA ILE A 161 11.32 16.36 0.50
C ILE A 161 12.80 16.54 0.19
N LYS A 162 13.60 17.03 1.15
CA LYS A 162 15.05 17.21 0.96
C LYS A 162 15.75 15.90 0.63
N ARG A 163 15.43 14.80 1.35
CA ARG A 163 16.00 13.48 1.05
C ARG A 163 15.57 12.97 -0.31
N GLN A 164 14.31 13.17 -0.69
CA GLN A 164 13.81 12.74 -1.98
C GLN A 164 14.48 13.49 -3.14
N ILE A 165 14.68 14.82 -3.01
CA ILE A 165 15.46 15.62 -3.96
C ILE A 165 16.90 15.11 -4.07
N ALA A 166 17.57 14.86 -2.93
CA ALA A 166 18.94 14.34 -2.92
C ALA A 166 19.03 12.95 -3.61
N ARG A 167 18.07 12.06 -3.34
CA ARG A 167 17.96 10.75 -3.99
C ARG A 167 17.79 10.88 -5.50
N LEU A 168 16.87 11.74 -5.95
CA LEU A 168 16.64 11.99 -7.38
C LEU A 168 17.89 12.55 -8.04
N ARG A 169 18.60 13.48 -7.39
CA ARG A 169 19.87 14.02 -7.91
C ARG A 169 20.93 12.94 -8.06
N SER A 170 21.10 12.09 -7.05
CA SER A 170 22.05 10.97 -7.10
C SER A 170 21.72 9.99 -8.23
N ALA A 171 20.45 9.66 -8.43
CA ALA A 171 20.00 8.76 -9.48
C ALA A 171 20.22 9.32 -10.90
N ASN A 172 20.28 10.65 -11.05
CA ASN A 172 20.43 11.36 -12.34
C ASN A 172 21.83 11.99 -12.51
N SER A 173 22.87 11.39 -11.91
CA SER A 173 24.25 11.91 -11.95
C SER A 173 25.17 11.24 -12.99
N GLY A 174 24.64 10.29 -13.77
CA GLY A 174 25.39 9.51 -14.76
C GLY A 174 25.50 10.17 -16.16
N LYS A 175 25.99 9.39 -17.14
CA LYS A 175 26.20 9.83 -18.54
C LYS A 175 24.91 10.26 -19.27
N GLU A 176 23.75 9.84 -18.79
CA GLU A 176 22.43 10.33 -19.22
C GLU A 176 22.04 11.57 -18.41
N TRP A 177 22.85 12.62 -18.56
CA TRP A 177 22.64 13.88 -17.86
C TRP A 177 21.52 14.68 -18.56
N ASP A 178 20.35 14.75 -17.94
CA ASP A 178 19.26 15.62 -18.40
C ASP A 178 19.30 16.98 -17.66
N PRO A 179 19.68 18.08 -18.33
CA PRO A 179 19.77 19.40 -17.71
C PRO A 179 18.42 19.91 -17.19
N LEU A 180 17.29 19.50 -17.77
CA LEU A 180 15.96 19.91 -17.30
C LEU A 180 15.63 19.29 -15.94
N ILE A 181 16.06 18.05 -15.70
CA ILE A 181 15.89 17.40 -14.39
C ILE A 181 16.69 18.14 -13.33
N HIS A 182 17.95 18.50 -13.60
CA HIS A 182 18.79 19.23 -12.64
C HIS A 182 18.26 20.63 -12.37
N LEU A 183 17.87 21.37 -13.41
CA LEU A 183 17.23 22.69 -13.26
C LEU A 183 15.97 22.60 -12.39
N SER A 184 15.13 21.58 -12.61
CA SER A 184 13.92 21.36 -11.83
C SER A 184 14.22 21.00 -10.38
N LEU A 185 15.22 20.16 -10.11
CA LEU A 185 15.64 19.79 -8.76
C LEU A 185 16.28 20.98 -8.01
N ASP A 186 17.04 21.82 -8.70
CA ASP A 186 17.60 23.05 -8.14
C ASP A 186 16.49 24.03 -7.79
N TRP A 187 15.54 24.25 -8.70
CA TRP A 187 14.38 25.10 -8.46
C TRP A 187 13.56 24.58 -7.26
N LEU A 188 13.28 23.28 -7.20
CA LEU A 188 12.57 22.68 -6.07
C LEU A 188 13.35 22.89 -4.76
N SER A 189 14.66 22.67 -4.74
CA SER A 189 15.49 22.83 -3.53
C SER A 189 15.38 24.23 -2.91
N ILE A 190 15.20 25.25 -3.75
CA ILE A 190 15.09 26.66 -3.34
C ILE A 190 13.64 27.01 -2.96
N ASN A 191 12.65 26.39 -3.60
CA ASN A 191 11.24 26.79 -3.52
C ASN A 191 10.37 25.83 -2.69
N THR A 192 10.94 24.83 -2.01
CA THR A 192 10.15 23.97 -1.13
C THR A 192 9.58 24.75 0.06
N ALA A 193 8.27 24.67 0.23
CA ALA A 193 7.59 25.25 1.38
C ALA A 193 8.17 24.66 2.69
N THR A 194 8.91 25.48 3.43
CA THR A 194 9.16 25.25 4.86
C THR A 194 7.81 25.39 5.54
N GLY A 195 7.19 24.27 5.95
CA GLY A 195 5.80 24.18 6.43
C GLY A 195 5.44 25.16 7.55
N ARG A 196 5.18 26.42 7.19
CA ARG A 196 4.76 27.48 8.08
C ARG A 196 3.24 27.52 8.04
N ARG A 197 2.61 26.83 9.00
CA ARG A 197 1.30 27.28 9.48
C ARG A 197 1.59 28.48 10.36
N ASP A 198 1.73 29.65 9.77
CA ASP A 198 1.63 30.90 10.52
C ASP A 198 0.19 30.98 11.00
N ALA A 199 -0.03 30.63 12.27
CA ALA A 199 -1.20 31.07 12.99
C ALA A 199 -1.06 32.58 13.17
N THR A 200 -1.65 33.35 12.26
CA THR A 200 -1.97 34.75 12.55
C THR A 200 -3.14 34.76 13.52
N GLU A 201 -2.84 34.63 14.81
CA GLU A 201 -3.65 35.26 15.86
C GLU A 201 -3.44 36.77 15.73
N GLU A 202 -4.27 37.41 14.91
CA GLU A 202 -4.58 38.82 15.13
C GLU A 202 -5.45 38.90 16.39
N THR A 203 -4.77 38.96 17.54
CA THR A 203 -5.35 39.53 18.75
C THR A 203 -5.77 40.95 18.44
N ASN A 204 -7.08 41.15 18.30
CA ASN A 204 -7.74 42.44 18.47
C ASN A 204 -7.25 43.09 19.77
N SER A 205 -6.58 44.23 19.63
CA SER A 205 -6.42 45.21 20.70
C SER A 205 -6.59 46.58 20.08
N HIS A 206 -7.85 47.04 20.03
CA HIS A 206 -8.25 48.43 20.24
C HIS A 206 -9.68 48.45 20.77
#